data_AF-A0A093ZJD6-F1
#
_entry.id   AF-A0A093ZJD6-F1
#
_cell.length_a   1.000
_cell.length_b   1.000
_cell.length_c   1.000
_cell.angle_alpha   90.00
_cell.angle_beta   90.00
_cell.angle_gamma   90.00
#
_symmetry.space_group_name_H-M   'P 1'
#
loop_
_entity.id
_entity.type
_entity.pdbx_description
1 polymer ?
#
loop_
_entity_poly.entity_id
_entity_poly.type
_entity_poly.pdbx_seq_one_letter_code
_entity_poly.pdbx_strand_id
1 'polypeptide(L)'
;MSNYVFSIVTYDRGEQWDAPAKKKPYHWAFFIQTGTTPHAGHMFQLRGMPGTFYYTAEEVTDLSNIGVGNGHLEVGSIPVQKYERFKQLLEEVAINNSESSGWNCQSWSLAALHRLREEGYIADDYPNNVVQHWLREDQ
;
A
#
# COMPACT_ATOMS: atom_id res chain seq x y z
N MET A 1 22.93 11.39 -1.09
CA MET A 1 21.62 11.97 -0.75
C MET A 1 20.85 10.93 0.05
N SER A 2 20.16 11.34 1.11
CA SER A 2 19.39 10.39 1.93
C SER A 2 18.10 9.98 1.21
N ASN A 3 17.76 8.70 1.28
CA ASN A 3 16.53 8.12 0.73
C ASN A 3 15.78 7.38 1.85
N TYR A 4 14.46 7.36 1.77
CA TYR A 4 13.63 6.44 2.53
C TYR A 4 13.43 5.14 1.76
N VAL A 5 13.33 4.03 2.48
CA VAL A 5 12.94 2.73 1.90
C VAL A 5 11.45 2.75 1.63
N PHE A 6 11.06 2.37 0.41
CA PHE A 6 9.67 2.31 -0.01
C PHE A 6 9.25 0.87 -0.26
N SER A 7 8.24 0.43 0.49
CA SER A 7 7.62 -0.87 0.34
C SER A 7 6.13 -0.76 0.06
N ILE A 8 5.61 -1.79 -0.61
CA ILE A 8 4.20 -2.12 -0.61
C ILE A 8 3.99 -3.35 0.28
N VAL A 9 2.91 -3.33 1.06
CA VAL A 9 2.59 -4.39 2.01
C VAL A 9 1.17 -4.88 1.84
N THR A 10 0.95 -6.14 2.19
CA THR A 10 -0.34 -6.77 2.38
C THR A 10 -0.45 -7.42 3.74
N TYR A 11 -1.61 -7.29 4.38
CA TYR A 11 -1.85 -7.92 5.67
C TYR A 11 -3.30 -8.39 5.84
N ASP A 12 -3.46 -9.40 6.69
CA ASP A 12 -4.75 -9.98 7.07
C ASP A 12 -5.53 -8.98 7.94
N ARG A 13 -6.80 -8.77 7.63
CA ARG A 13 -7.71 -7.89 8.40
C ARG A 13 -8.62 -8.66 9.36
N GLY A 14 -8.38 -9.96 9.51
CA GLY A 14 -9.22 -10.86 10.29
C GLY A 14 -10.46 -11.32 9.52
N GLU A 15 -11.42 -11.84 10.27
CA GLU A 15 -12.61 -12.48 9.73
C GLU A 15 -13.76 -11.49 9.50
N GLN A 16 -14.68 -11.87 8.62
CA GLN A 16 -15.93 -11.16 8.40
C GLN A 16 -16.81 -11.24 9.65
N TRP A 17 -17.48 -10.15 9.99
CA TRP A 17 -18.30 -10.07 11.20
C TRP A 17 -19.60 -10.88 11.06
N ASP A 18 -20.13 -10.95 9.84
CA ASP A 18 -21.36 -11.64 9.43
C ASP A 18 -21.13 -13.09 9.00
N ALA A 19 -19.88 -13.46 8.77
CA ALA A 19 -19.46 -14.83 8.48
C ALA A 19 -18.13 -15.13 9.19
N PRO A 20 -18.16 -15.36 10.51
CA PRO A 20 -17.00 -15.89 11.26
C PRO A 20 -16.54 -17.19 10.58
N ALA A 21 -15.23 -17.38 10.40
CA ALA A 21 -14.57 -18.35 9.50
C ALA A 21 -14.33 -17.91 8.05
N LYS A 22 -14.94 -16.81 7.56
CA LYS A 22 -14.58 -16.23 6.27
C LYS A 22 -13.58 -15.09 6.46
N LYS A 23 -12.35 -15.28 5.98
CA LYS A 23 -11.33 -14.23 6.00
C LYS A 23 -11.74 -13.03 5.14
N LYS A 24 -11.41 -11.83 5.60
CA LYS A 24 -11.48 -10.63 4.76
C LYS A 24 -10.35 -10.69 3.72
N PRO A 25 -10.57 -10.13 2.52
CA PRO A 25 -9.48 -9.95 1.56
C PRO A 25 -8.34 -9.14 2.18
N TYR A 26 -7.11 -9.48 1.81
CA TYR A 26 -5.91 -8.83 2.30
C TYR A 26 -5.95 -7.34 1.95
N HIS A 27 -5.43 -6.53 2.87
CA HIS A 27 -5.37 -5.09 2.67
C HIS A 27 -4.04 -4.68 2.08
N TRP A 28 -4.08 -3.90 1.00
CA TRP A 28 -2.89 -3.36 0.34
C TRP A 28 -2.62 -1.95 0.84
N ALA A 29 -1.39 -1.70 1.26
CA ALA A 29 -0.93 -0.41 1.75
C ALA A 29 0.51 -0.13 1.31
N PHE A 30 0.91 1.13 1.33
CA PHE A 30 2.32 1.53 1.17
C PHE A 30 2.93 1.82 2.53
N PHE A 31 4.21 1.48 2.68
CA PHE A 31 4.97 1.70 3.88
C PHE A 31 6.31 2.36 3.55
N ILE A 32 6.61 3.47 4.24
CA ILE A 32 7.86 4.19 4.13
C ILE A 32 8.59 4.11 5.47
N GLN A 33 9.78 3.51 5.48
CA GLN A 33 10.64 3.52 6.66
C GLN A 33 11.37 4.88 6.74
N THR A 34 10.91 5.76 7.63
CA THR A 34 11.43 7.14 7.76
C THR A 34 12.58 7.28 8.76
N GLY A 35 12.95 6.20 9.46
CA GLY A 35 14.02 6.19 10.46
C GLY A 35 14.90 4.94 10.40
N THR A 36 15.72 4.77 11.44
CA THR A 36 16.64 3.62 11.59
C THR A 36 16.02 2.44 12.31
N THR A 37 14.89 2.63 12.98
CA THR A 37 14.16 1.56 13.67
C THR A 37 13.49 0.67 12.61
N PRO A 38 13.84 -0.62 12.51
CA PRO A 38 13.19 -1.53 11.57
C PRO A 38 11.69 -1.58 11.81
N HIS A 39 10.91 -1.75 10.73
CA HIS A 39 9.44 -1.88 10.76
C HIS A 39 8.67 -0.63 11.21
N ALA A 40 9.32 0.39 11.77
CA ALA A 40 8.69 1.64 12.17
C ALA A 40 8.75 2.68 11.06
N GLY A 41 7.61 3.28 10.74
CA GLY A 41 7.53 4.24 9.65
C GLY A 41 6.13 4.78 9.43
N HIS A 42 5.89 5.25 8.21
CA HIS A 42 4.62 5.84 7.80
C HIS A 42 3.88 4.91 6.84
N MET A 43 2.62 4.65 7.15
CA MET A 43 1.71 3.90 6.30
C MET A 43 0.79 4.84 5.53
N PHE A 44 0.56 4.50 4.26
CA PHE A 44 -0.33 5.21 3.35
C PHE A 44 -1.28 4.20 2.74
N GLN A 45 -2.58 4.40 2.95
CA GLN A 45 -3.55 3.37 2.64
C GLN A 45 -4.91 3.91 2.26
N LEU A 46 -5.65 3.11 1.51
CA LEU A 46 -7.05 3.34 1.19
C LEU A 46 -7.93 2.63 2.21
N ARG A 47 -8.66 3.38 3.03
CA ARG A 47 -9.60 2.85 4.01
C ARG A 47 -11.04 2.93 3.51
N GLY A 48 -11.95 2.32 4.25
CA GLY A 48 -13.38 2.29 3.94
C GLY A 48 -13.83 0.98 3.28
N MET A 49 -15.00 1.04 2.67
CA MET A 49 -15.66 -0.07 1.97
C MET A 49 -16.19 0.42 0.61
N PRO A 50 -16.59 -0.48 -0.31
CA PRO A 50 -17.21 -0.06 -1.57
C PRO A 50 -18.32 0.97 -1.31
N GLY A 51 -18.30 2.09 -2.05
CA GLY A 51 -19.20 3.23 -1.82
C GLY A 51 -18.60 4.39 -1.02
N THR A 52 -17.60 4.12 -0.17
CA THR A 52 -17.13 5.06 0.86
C THR A 52 -15.63 5.01 1.11
N PHE A 53 -14.85 4.66 0.08
CA PHE A 53 -13.39 4.67 0.18
C PHE A 53 -12.84 6.08 0.40
N TYR A 54 -11.79 6.16 1.20
CA TYR A 54 -11.03 7.38 1.47
C TYR A 54 -9.55 7.05 1.68
N TYR A 55 -8.68 7.99 1.32
CA TYR A 55 -7.24 7.86 1.49
C TYR A 55 -6.81 8.37 2.86
N THR A 56 -5.83 7.71 3.48
CA THR A 56 -5.18 8.16 4.71
C THR A 56 -3.67 8.13 4.53
N ALA A 57 -3.02 9.22 4.93
CA ALA A 57 -1.59 9.44 4.76
C ALA A 57 -0.87 9.48 6.11
N GLU A 58 0.40 9.07 6.11
CA GLU A 58 1.35 9.25 7.22
C GLU A 58 0.89 8.66 8.56
N GLU A 59 0.19 7.52 8.52
CA GLU A 59 -0.15 6.82 9.75
C GLU A 59 1.11 6.18 10.35
N VAL A 60 1.53 6.68 11.51
CA VAL A 60 2.67 6.11 12.25
C VAL A 60 2.35 4.66 12.58
N THR A 61 3.15 3.75 12.01
CA THR A 61 2.90 2.32 12.05
C THR A 61 4.19 1.57 12.35
N ASP A 62 4.04 0.49 13.11
CA ASP A 62 5.05 -0.55 13.26
C ASP A 62 4.52 -1.83 12.60
N LEU A 63 5.18 -2.28 11.53
CA LEU A 63 4.75 -3.46 10.76
C LEU A 63 4.71 -4.74 11.59
N SER A 64 5.47 -4.81 12.70
CA SER A 64 5.45 -5.96 13.61
C SER A 64 4.08 -6.16 14.30
N ASN A 65 3.27 -5.10 14.42
CA ASN A 65 1.96 -5.15 15.08
C ASN A 65 0.80 -5.55 14.16
N ILE A 66 0.99 -5.51 12.83
CA ILE A 66 -0.07 -5.73 11.84
C ILE A 66 0.06 -7.05 11.08
N GLY A 67 1.10 -7.85 11.38
CA GLY A 67 1.22 -9.21 10.85
C GLY A 67 1.40 -9.28 9.33
N VAL A 68 2.30 -8.46 8.76
CA VAL A 68 2.56 -8.43 7.31
C VAL A 68 3.14 -9.73 6.73
N GLY A 69 3.71 -10.62 7.54
CA GLY A 69 4.22 -11.92 7.09
C GLY A 69 5.11 -11.83 5.84
N ASN A 70 4.82 -12.65 4.83
CA ASN A 70 5.48 -12.60 3.51
C ASN A 70 4.93 -11.49 2.58
N GLY A 71 3.88 -10.80 3.02
CA GLY A 71 3.24 -9.70 2.30
C GLY A 71 4.00 -8.39 2.41
N HIS A 72 5.33 -8.39 2.42
CA HIS A 72 6.15 -7.18 2.45
C HIS A 72 7.12 -7.23 1.27
N LEU A 73 6.96 -6.26 0.34
CA LEU A 73 7.82 -6.13 -0.82
C LEU A 73 8.42 -4.72 -0.88
N GLU A 74 9.75 -4.62 -0.77
CA GLU A 74 10.47 -3.40 -1.11
C GLU A 74 10.45 -3.20 -2.62
N VAL A 75 9.98 -2.05 -3.07
CA VAL A 75 9.77 -1.74 -4.51
C VAL A 75 10.61 -0.57 -4.99
N GLY A 76 11.27 0.15 -4.08
CA GLY A 76 12.15 1.24 -4.44
C GLY A 76 12.54 2.10 -3.26
N SER A 77 12.93 3.34 -3.57
CA SER A 77 13.38 4.30 -2.58
C SER A 77 12.94 5.71 -2.95
N ILE A 78 12.68 6.53 -1.93
CA ILE A 78 12.20 7.90 -2.11
C ILE A 78 13.27 8.87 -1.61
N PRO A 79 13.82 9.73 -2.48
CA PRO A 79 14.69 10.81 -2.02
C PRO A 79 13.95 11.68 -1.00
N VAL A 80 14.57 11.97 0.15
CA VAL A 80 13.93 12.73 1.25
C VAL A 80 13.34 14.06 0.76
N GLN A 81 14.02 14.72 -0.18
CA GLN A 81 13.59 15.99 -0.79
C GLN A 81 12.33 15.87 -1.66
N LYS A 82 12.02 14.66 -2.14
CA LYS A 82 10.86 14.34 -2.97
C LYS A 82 9.72 13.67 -2.18
N TYR A 83 9.86 13.53 -0.86
CA TYR A 83 8.86 12.86 -0.04
C TYR A 83 7.49 13.57 -0.06
N GLU A 84 7.46 14.91 -0.08
CA GLU A 84 6.21 15.66 -0.27
C GLU A 84 5.58 15.41 -1.64
N ARG A 85 6.40 15.31 -2.70
CA ARG A 85 5.90 14.97 -4.06
C ARG A 85 5.33 13.57 -4.11
N PHE A 86 5.97 12.60 -3.44
CA PHE A 86 5.43 11.25 -3.28
C PHE A 86 4.02 11.28 -2.66
N LYS A 87 3.81 12.05 -1.58
CA LYS A 87 2.50 12.16 -0.93
C LYS A 87 1.43 12.75 -1.85
N GLN A 88 1.77 13.79 -2.60
CA GLN A 88 0.87 14.40 -3.58
C GLN A 88 0.45 13.39 -4.65
N LEU A 89 1.39 12.59 -5.17
CA LEU A 89 1.08 11.58 -6.19
C LEU A 89 0.08 10.53 -5.69
N LEU A 90 0.15 10.15 -4.42
CA LEU A 90 -0.81 9.24 -3.78
C LEU A 90 -2.19 9.88 -3.60
N GLU A 91 -2.23 11.14 -3.17
CA GLU A 91 -3.47 11.90 -2.96
C GLU A 91 -4.21 12.16 -4.27
N GLU A 92 -3.48 12.38 -5.37
CA GLU A 92 -4.05 12.60 -6.69
C GLU A 92 -4.70 11.33 -7.29
N VAL A 93 -4.50 10.14 -6.70
CA VAL A 93 -5.04 8.88 -7.26
C VAL A 93 -6.55 8.89 -7.14
N ALA A 94 -7.23 8.75 -8.28
CA ALA A 94 -8.69 8.76 -8.33
C ALA A 94 -9.27 7.60 -7.50
N ILE A 95 -10.20 7.93 -6.61
CA ILE A 95 -10.93 6.96 -5.79
C ILE A 95 -12.29 6.71 -6.43
N ASN A 96 -12.60 5.44 -6.72
CA ASN A 96 -13.90 5.06 -7.25
C ASN A 96 -14.82 4.59 -6.12
N ASN A 97 -15.83 5.41 -5.81
CA ASN A 97 -16.85 5.12 -4.80
C ASN A 97 -18.14 4.52 -5.39
N SER A 98 -18.07 3.94 -6.58
CA SER A 98 -19.17 3.11 -7.11
C SER A 98 -19.13 1.73 -6.45
N GLU A 99 -20.18 1.39 -5.70
CA GLU A 99 -20.31 0.12 -4.98
C GLU A 99 -20.20 -1.12 -5.89
N SER A 100 -20.67 -1.01 -7.14
CA SER A 100 -20.70 -2.11 -8.11
C SER A 100 -19.45 -2.22 -8.98
N SER A 101 -18.46 -1.34 -8.81
CA SER A 101 -17.28 -1.27 -9.69
C SER A 101 -16.26 -2.39 -9.47
N GLY A 102 -16.31 -3.08 -8.32
CA GLY A 102 -15.25 -4.00 -7.90
C GLY A 102 -13.91 -3.34 -7.55
N TRP A 103 -13.84 -2.01 -7.62
CA TRP A 103 -12.64 -1.23 -7.28
C TRP A 103 -12.36 -1.27 -5.78
N ASN A 104 -11.09 -1.36 -5.39
CA ASN A 104 -10.67 -1.56 -4.01
C ASN A 104 -9.23 -1.05 -3.75
N CYS A 105 -8.68 -1.36 -2.57
CA CYS A 105 -7.31 -0.98 -2.19
C CYS A 105 -6.23 -1.49 -3.16
N GLN A 106 -6.38 -2.69 -3.72
CA GLN A 106 -5.43 -3.18 -4.72
C GLN A 106 -5.50 -2.33 -6.00
N SER A 107 -6.71 -1.98 -6.44
CA SER A 107 -6.90 -1.11 -7.61
C SER A 107 -6.26 0.27 -7.40
N TRP A 108 -6.42 0.85 -6.22
CA TRP A 108 -5.78 2.11 -5.82
C TRP A 108 -4.25 2.00 -5.80
N SER A 109 -3.69 0.98 -5.15
CA SER A 109 -2.25 0.76 -5.07
C SER A 109 -1.61 0.57 -6.45
N LEU A 110 -2.25 -0.17 -7.36
CA LEU A 110 -1.72 -0.38 -8.70
C LEU A 110 -1.74 0.90 -9.55
N ALA A 111 -2.76 1.75 -9.38
CA ALA A 111 -2.82 3.07 -10.01
C ALA A 111 -1.76 4.03 -9.46
N ALA A 112 -1.54 4.01 -8.13
CA ALA A 112 -0.47 4.76 -7.48
C ALA A 112 0.92 4.32 -7.98
N LEU A 113 1.19 3.01 -8.01
CA LEU A 113 2.45 2.46 -8.50
C LEU A 113 2.78 2.87 -9.93
N HIS A 114 1.78 2.97 -10.81
CA HIS A 114 1.98 3.47 -12.16
C HIS A 114 2.60 4.87 -12.17
N ARG A 115 1.98 5.81 -11.45
CA ARG A 115 2.45 7.21 -11.37
C ARG A 115 3.79 7.33 -10.67
N LEU A 116 3.99 6.56 -9.61
CA LEU A 116 5.25 6.54 -8.88
C LEU A 116 6.42 6.03 -9.74
N ARG A 117 6.14 5.09 -10.66
CA ARG A 117 7.13 4.60 -11.63
C ARG A 117 7.47 5.67 -12.68
N GLU A 118 6.48 6.41 -13.18
CA GLU A 118 6.72 7.53 -14.11
C GLU A 118 7.64 8.61 -13.52
N GLU A 119 7.63 8.79 -12.20
CA GLU A 119 8.51 9.73 -11.48
C GLU A 119 9.82 9.10 -10.93
N GLY A 120 10.04 7.80 -11.18
CA GLY A 120 11.27 7.09 -10.84
C GLY A 120 11.42 6.71 -9.36
N TYR A 121 10.32 6.57 -8.61
CA TYR A 121 10.35 6.10 -7.21
C TYR A 121 10.36 4.57 -7.08
N ILE A 122 10.02 3.86 -8.16
CA ILE A 122 9.89 2.40 -8.23
C ILE A 122 10.97 1.87 -9.17
N ALA A 123 11.61 0.76 -8.80
CA ALA A 123 12.55 0.08 -9.68
C ALA A 123 11.82 -0.62 -10.84
N ASP A 124 12.42 -0.64 -12.03
CA ASP A 124 11.79 -1.12 -13.28
C ASP A 124 11.37 -2.60 -13.22
N ASP A 125 12.03 -3.36 -12.36
CA ASP A 125 11.85 -4.78 -12.07
C ASP A 125 10.57 -5.11 -11.28
N TYR A 126 9.79 -4.09 -10.88
CA TYR A 126 8.50 -4.27 -10.20
C TYR A 126 7.30 -3.80 -11.02
N PRO A 127 6.99 -4.40 -12.19
CA PRO A 127 5.74 -4.14 -12.89
C PRO A 127 4.54 -4.69 -12.09
N ASN A 128 3.34 -4.19 -12.40
CA ASN A 128 2.13 -4.48 -11.62
C ASN A 128 1.83 -5.98 -11.48
N ASN A 129 2.05 -6.78 -12.52
CA ASN A 129 1.84 -8.22 -12.47
C ASN A 129 2.81 -8.93 -11.50
N VAL A 130 4.06 -8.47 -11.39
CA VAL A 130 5.04 -9.00 -10.44
C VAL A 130 4.63 -8.66 -9.02
N VAL A 131 4.24 -7.40 -8.78
CA VAL A 131 3.75 -6.96 -7.46
C VAL A 131 2.50 -7.75 -7.05
N GLN A 132 1.53 -7.93 -7.95
CA GLN A 132 0.34 -8.76 -7.71
C GLN A 132 0.67 -10.22 -7.44
N HIS A 133 1.62 -10.79 -8.17
CA HIS A 133 2.04 -12.15 -7.93
C HIS A 133 2.69 -12.29 -6.54
N TRP A 134 3.57 -11.37 -6.16
CA TRP A 134 4.26 -11.41 -4.87
C TRP A 134 3.30 -11.25 -3.68
N LEU A 135 2.36 -10.31 -3.79
CA LEU A 135 1.43 -9.93 -2.74
C LEU A 135 0.08 -10.67 -2.81
N ARG A 136 0.02 -11.79 -3.52
CA ARG A 136 -1.18 -12.61 -3.59
C ARG A 136 -1.47 -13.23 -2.21
N GLU A 137 -2.75 -13.42 -1.92
CA GLU A 137 -3.15 -14.22 -0.77
C GLU A 137 -2.64 -15.65 -0.97
N ASP A 138 -2.03 -16.24 0.08
CA ASP A 138 -1.66 -17.65 0.07
C ASP A 138 -2.95 -18.47 -0.14
N GLN A 139 -2.98 -19.25 -1.23
CA GLN A 139 -4.12 -20.10 -1.58
C GLN A 139 -4.22 -21.34 -0.70
#